data_AF-A0A1W9P4V8-F1
#
_entry.id   AF-A0A1W9P4V8-F1
#
_cell.length_a   1.000
_cell.length_b   1.000
_cell.length_c   1.000
_cell.angle_alpha   90.00
_cell.angle_beta   90.00
_cell.angle_gamma   90.00
#
_symmetry.space_group_name_H-M   'P 1'
#
loop_
_entity.id
_entity.type
_entity.pdbx_description
1 polymer ?
#
loop_
_entity_poly.entity_id
_entity_poly.type
_entity_poly.pdbx_seq_one_letter_code
_entity_poly.pdbx_strand_id
1 'polypeptide(L)'
;MKKLNFILAGILIVATMLVWQLRVAAAESIIMKVLVVNPSKEHTQTVPIKSYLPQEIKSENVLDKGDFKLDYDIEKGLYYISKDVELKPAESVVYEIELRDVWAFPREELNSLKKQAEELTEKLKETAYFEEAKLLKERIERRIEEILRKQEGAEAIDVLPQRHIAVYRENVETLKFVKADLSTLEKLVIRGGITPGAKTQLSVKSTWRIILSIVLFLGILSLFFFIVWHRQVKEQKTEEDSR
;
A
#
# COMPACT_ATOMS: atom_id res chain seq x y z
N MET A 1 -48.51 -15.79 0.96
CA MET A 1 -47.56 -15.60 2.08
C MET A 1 -46.08 -15.88 1.76
N LYS A 2 -45.70 -16.69 0.75
CA LYS A 2 -44.27 -16.95 0.43
C LYS A 2 -43.52 -15.83 -0.34
N LYS A 3 -44.22 -14.98 -1.09
CA LYS A 3 -43.60 -13.89 -1.89
C LYS A 3 -43.14 -12.69 -1.06
N LEU A 4 -43.74 -12.45 0.11
CA LEU A 4 -43.39 -11.32 0.99
C LEU A 4 -42.04 -11.54 1.70
N ASN A 5 -41.71 -12.80 2.04
CA ASN A 5 -40.46 -13.14 2.72
C ASN A 5 -39.22 -13.03 1.81
N PHE A 6 -39.38 -13.15 0.49
CA PHE A 6 -38.26 -13.00 -0.46
C PHE A 6 -37.88 -11.53 -0.70
N ILE A 7 -38.85 -10.62 -0.66
CA ILE A 7 -38.60 -9.18 -0.82
C ILE A 7 -37.97 -8.60 0.45
N LEU A 8 -38.41 -9.05 1.64
CA LEU A 8 -37.80 -8.71 2.92
C LEU A 8 -36.36 -9.23 3.06
N ALA A 9 -36.07 -10.45 2.57
CA ALA A 9 -34.71 -10.99 2.59
C ALA A 9 -33.76 -10.26 1.60
N GLY A 10 -34.25 -9.81 0.45
CA GLY A 10 -33.45 -9.03 -0.52
C GLY A 10 -33.09 -7.63 -0.04
N ILE A 11 -34.00 -6.95 0.67
CA ILE A 11 -33.76 -5.61 1.24
C ILE A 11 -32.75 -5.69 2.39
N LEU A 12 -32.74 -6.78 3.17
CA LEU A 12 -31.79 -7.00 4.25
C LEU A 12 -30.34 -7.22 3.74
N ILE A 13 -30.17 -7.83 2.57
CA ILE A 13 -28.84 -8.09 1.96
C ILE A 13 -28.28 -6.80 1.32
N VAL A 14 -29.12 -5.96 0.74
CA VAL A 14 -28.68 -4.65 0.22
C VAL A 14 -28.35 -3.69 1.38
N ALA A 15 -29.08 -3.74 2.49
CA ALA A 15 -28.78 -2.95 3.68
C ALA A 15 -27.46 -3.37 4.36
N THR A 16 -27.11 -4.67 4.40
CA THR A 16 -25.82 -5.10 4.95
C THR A 16 -24.65 -4.84 4.01
N MET A 17 -24.87 -4.82 2.69
CA MET A 17 -23.85 -4.47 1.70
C MET A 17 -23.55 -2.96 1.67
N LEU A 18 -24.53 -2.11 2.01
CA LEU A 18 -24.34 -0.66 2.15
C LEU A 18 -23.64 -0.26 3.46
N VAL A 19 -23.81 -1.02 4.54
CA VAL A 19 -23.15 -0.76 5.83
C VAL A 19 -21.66 -1.12 5.82
N TRP A 20 -21.19 -1.93 4.86
CA TRP A 20 -19.76 -2.23 4.73
C TRP A 20 -18.91 -1.13 4.08
N GLN A 21 -19.53 -0.10 3.49
CA GLN A 21 -18.79 0.97 2.80
C GLN A 21 -18.58 2.26 3.61
N LEU A 22 -18.99 2.30 4.88
CA LEU A 22 -18.69 3.42 5.79
C LEU A 22 -17.67 3.00 6.85
N ARG A 23 -16.50 2.55 6.40
CA ARG A 23 -15.27 2.75 7.17
C ARG A 23 -14.81 4.16 6.87
N VAL A 24 -15.45 5.16 7.48
CA VAL A 24 -14.76 6.43 7.69
C VAL A 24 -13.64 6.09 8.65
N ALA A 25 -12.43 5.89 8.12
CA ALA A 25 -11.25 6.07 8.95
C ALA A 25 -11.44 7.46 9.56
N ALA A 26 -11.59 7.53 10.88
CA ALA A 26 -11.59 8.80 11.57
C ALA A 26 -10.29 9.49 11.13
N ALA A 27 -10.42 10.49 10.26
CA ALA A 27 -9.27 11.22 9.78
C ALA A 27 -8.79 11.98 11.01
N GLU A 28 -7.64 11.58 11.54
CA GLU A 28 -7.05 12.27 12.67
C GLU A 28 -6.81 13.73 12.23
N SER A 29 -7.26 14.66 13.05
CA SER A 29 -7.21 16.11 12.80
C SER A 29 -6.15 16.72 13.69
N ILE A 30 -5.37 17.65 13.15
CA ILE A 30 -4.38 18.42 13.88
C ILE A 30 -4.77 19.89 13.88
N ILE A 31 -4.68 20.51 15.07
CA ILE A 31 -4.96 21.94 15.25
C ILE A 31 -3.66 22.72 15.18
N MET A 32 -3.54 23.58 14.17
CA MET A 32 -2.45 24.54 14.06
C MET A 32 -2.87 25.88 14.68
N LYS A 33 -2.06 26.38 15.62
CA LYS A 33 -2.31 27.66 16.30
C LYS A 33 -1.50 28.79 15.68
N VAL A 34 -2.18 29.87 15.31
CA VAL A 34 -1.57 31.10 14.80
C VAL A 34 -1.72 32.19 15.85
N LEU A 35 -0.60 32.57 16.48
CA LEU A 35 -0.56 33.65 17.46
C LEU A 35 -0.36 34.99 16.74
N VAL A 36 -1.24 35.94 17.01
CA VAL A 36 -1.18 37.31 16.49
C VAL A 36 -1.19 38.27 17.66
N VAL A 37 -0.25 39.21 17.64
CA VAL A 37 -0.05 40.16 18.73
C VAL A 37 -0.04 41.56 18.16
N ASN A 38 -0.77 42.48 18.80
CA ASN A 38 -0.58 43.91 18.55
C ASN A 38 0.64 44.41 19.35
N PRO A 39 1.74 44.80 18.70
CA PRO A 39 2.92 45.29 19.40
C PRO A 39 2.72 46.67 20.04
N SER A 40 1.71 47.43 19.61
CA SER A 40 1.39 48.74 20.17
C SER A 40 0.75 48.61 21.55
N LYS A 41 1.26 49.38 22.52
CA LYS A 41 0.71 49.44 23.87
C LYS A 41 -0.36 50.52 24.04
N GLU A 42 -0.53 51.37 23.05
CA GLU A 42 -1.38 52.57 23.16
C GLU A 42 -2.43 52.70 22.07
N HIS A 43 -2.26 52.00 20.93
CA HIS A 43 -3.15 52.15 19.78
C HIS A 43 -3.66 50.80 19.27
N THR A 44 -4.94 50.78 18.91
CA THR A 44 -5.55 49.71 18.12
C THR A 44 -4.93 49.70 16.73
N GLN A 45 -4.61 48.52 16.22
CA GLN A 45 -3.99 48.36 14.90
C GLN A 45 -4.69 47.25 14.12
N THR A 46 -4.83 47.45 12.81
CA THR A 46 -5.16 46.38 11.87
C THR A 46 -3.87 45.66 11.50
N VAL A 47 -3.75 44.41 11.93
CA VAL A 47 -2.59 43.55 11.66
C VAL A 47 -2.93 42.61 10.51
N PRO A 48 -2.24 42.69 9.35
CA PRO A 48 -2.43 41.74 8.26
C PRO A 48 -1.76 40.41 8.61
N ILE A 49 -2.55 39.34 8.67
CA ILE A 49 -2.06 38.00 8.93
C ILE A 49 -1.83 37.31 7.59
N LYS A 50 -0.62 36.78 7.39
CA LYS A 50 -0.28 35.85 6.31
C LYS A 50 0.58 34.73 6.87
N SER A 51 0.05 33.51 6.90
CA SER A 51 0.76 32.34 7.41
C SER A 51 0.75 31.21 6.38
N TYR A 52 1.93 30.68 6.04
CA TYR A 52 2.03 29.56 5.11
C TYR A 52 1.76 28.24 5.82
N LEU A 53 1.02 27.37 5.14
CA LEU A 53 0.80 25.99 5.57
C LEU A 53 2.03 25.13 5.22
N PRO A 54 2.28 24.04 5.94
CA PRO A 54 3.32 23.09 5.56
C PRO A 54 3.15 22.58 4.12
N GLN A 55 4.28 22.28 3.46
CA GLN A 55 4.30 21.91 2.03
C GLN A 55 3.46 20.66 1.70
N GLU A 56 3.27 19.78 2.68
CA GLU A 56 2.48 18.56 2.57
C GLU A 56 0.97 18.81 2.52
N ILE A 57 0.53 20.01 2.93
CA ILE A 57 -0.89 20.38 3.02
C ILE A 57 -1.40 20.87 1.67
N LYS A 58 -2.52 20.28 1.25
CA LYS A 58 -3.33 20.71 0.11
C LYS A 58 -4.63 21.37 0.57
N SER A 59 -5.35 22.00 -0.36
CA SER A 59 -6.66 22.60 -0.06
C SER A 59 -7.65 21.62 0.54
N GLU A 60 -7.65 20.36 0.09
CA GLU A 60 -8.53 19.28 0.58
C GLU A 60 -8.21 18.82 2.02
N ASN A 61 -7.05 19.23 2.56
CA ASN A 61 -6.62 18.89 3.90
C ASN A 61 -6.99 19.98 4.93
N VAL A 62 -7.51 21.13 4.48
CA VAL A 62 -7.95 22.20 5.38
C VAL A 62 -9.42 21.92 5.75
N LEU A 63 -9.64 21.48 7.00
CA LEU A 63 -10.95 21.07 7.49
C LEU A 63 -11.74 22.28 8.00
N ASP A 64 -11.10 23.11 8.82
CA ASP A 64 -11.63 24.38 9.30
C ASP A 64 -10.53 25.44 9.26
N LYS A 65 -10.89 26.62 8.74
CA LYS A 65 -10.03 27.79 8.62
C LYS A 65 -10.70 29.04 9.17
N GLY A 66 -11.88 28.92 9.79
CA GLY A 66 -12.73 30.04 10.18
C GLY A 66 -12.87 31.07 9.06
N ASP A 67 -12.67 32.33 9.43
CA ASP A 67 -12.76 33.48 8.51
C ASP A 67 -11.51 33.69 7.63
N PHE A 68 -10.48 32.85 7.75
CA PHE A 68 -9.29 33.01 6.93
C PHE A 68 -9.60 32.70 5.46
N LYS A 69 -8.99 33.46 4.55
CA LYS A 69 -8.92 33.12 3.14
C LYS A 69 -7.78 32.12 2.93
N LEU A 70 -8.02 31.10 2.13
CA LEU A 70 -7.01 30.13 1.72
C LEU A 70 -6.62 30.43 0.28
N ASP A 71 -5.34 30.73 0.06
CA ASP A 71 -4.78 31.06 -1.24
C ASP A 71 -3.54 30.21 -1.52
N TYR A 72 -3.10 30.17 -2.77
CA TYR A 72 -1.92 29.44 -3.22
C TYR A 72 -0.86 30.38 -3.79
N ASP A 73 0.35 30.30 -3.27
CA ASP A 73 1.51 31.04 -3.77
C ASP A 73 2.23 30.17 -4.81
N ILE A 74 2.11 30.54 -6.09
CA ILE A 74 2.68 29.79 -7.22
C ILE A 74 4.21 29.79 -7.18
N GLU A 75 4.84 30.88 -6.75
CA GLU A 75 6.30 30.99 -6.73
C GLU A 75 6.90 30.07 -5.66
N LYS A 76 6.25 29.98 -4.50
CA LYS A 76 6.69 29.12 -3.40
C LYS A 76 6.14 27.70 -3.47
N GLY A 77 5.09 27.49 -4.25
CA GLY A 77 4.38 26.22 -4.34
C GLY A 77 3.64 25.85 -3.05
N LEU A 78 3.21 26.84 -2.24
CA LEU A 78 2.63 26.62 -0.91
C LEU A 78 1.26 27.27 -0.77
N TYR A 79 0.37 26.60 -0.03
CA TYR A 79 -0.85 27.23 0.45
C TYR A 79 -0.56 28.17 1.62
N TYR A 80 -1.33 29.25 1.73
CA TYR A 80 -1.27 30.14 2.88
C TYR A 80 -2.67 30.62 3.27
N ILE A 81 -2.82 30.93 4.55
CA ILE A 81 -4.01 31.55 5.09
C ILE A 81 -3.77 33.04 5.31
N SER A 82 -4.79 33.86 5.01
CA SER A 82 -4.74 35.31 5.20
C SER A 82 -6.02 35.90 5.77
N LYS A 83 -5.86 36.93 6.61
CA LYS A 83 -6.95 37.73 7.19
C LYS A 83 -6.38 39.03 7.77
N ASP A 84 -7.11 40.12 7.63
CA ASP A 84 -6.83 41.35 8.37
C ASP A 84 -7.62 41.33 9.68
N VAL A 85 -6.95 41.61 10.81
CA VAL A 85 -7.56 41.59 12.14
C VAL A 85 -7.28 42.88 12.86
N GLU A 86 -8.32 43.50 13.39
CA GLU A 86 -8.20 44.65 14.29
C GLU A 86 -7.96 44.17 15.71
N LEU A 87 -6.84 44.61 16.31
CA LEU A 87 -6.42 44.22 17.65
C LEU A 87 -6.23 45.46 18.53
N LYS A 88 -6.76 45.41 19.74
CA LYS A 88 -6.58 46.43 20.78
C LYS A 88 -5.12 46.53 21.23
N PRO A 89 -4.73 47.60 21.93
CA PRO A 89 -3.37 47.74 22.42
C PRO A 89 -2.95 46.54 23.28
N ALA A 90 -1.78 45.98 22.99
CA ALA A 90 -1.20 44.80 23.62
C ALA A 90 -2.06 43.52 23.57
N GLU A 91 -3.12 43.48 22.75
CA GLU A 91 -3.97 42.31 22.61
C GLU A 91 -3.23 41.19 21.86
N SER A 92 -3.41 39.96 22.34
CA SER A 92 -2.89 38.75 21.74
C SER A 92 -4.04 37.79 21.50
N VAL A 93 -4.25 37.40 20.25
CA VAL A 93 -5.31 36.46 19.85
C VAL A 93 -4.68 35.24 19.20
N VAL A 94 -5.18 34.06 19.56
CA VAL A 94 -4.80 32.80 18.97
C VAL A 94 -5.92 32.33 18.06
N TYR A 95 -5.60 32.07 16.80
CA TYR A 95 -6.49 31.43 15.84
C TYR A 95 -6.13 29.97 15.69
N GLU A 96 -7.15 29.12 15.64
CA GLU A 96 -7.00 27.68 15.47
C GLU A 96 -7.44 27.31 14.05
N ILE A 97 -6.58 26.54 13.37
CA ILE A 97 -6.81 26.06 12.00
C ILE A 97 -6.79 24.55 12.08
N GLU A 98 -7.90 23.92 11.71
CA GLU A 98 -8.04 22.48 11.74
C GLU A 98 -7.60 21.89 10.40
N LEU A 99 -6.61 21.02 10.46
CA LEU A 99 -6.04 20.34 9.32
C LEU A 99 -6.25 18.83 9.46
N ARG A 100 -6.45 18.14 8.33
CA ARG A 100 -6.33 16.70 8.27
C ARG A 100 -4.86 16.33 8.51
N ASP A 101 -4.61 15.38 9.40
CA ASP A 101 -3.27 14.83 9.57
C ASP A 101 -2.86 14.03 8.32
N VAL A 102 -1.74 14.45 7.74
CA VAL A 102 -1.11 13.82 6.58
C VAL A 102 0.34 13.41 6.86
N TRP A 103 0.79 13.55 8.11
CA TRP A 103 2.18 13.36 8.53
C TRP A 103 2.41 12.00 9.19
N ALA A 104 1.74 10.97 8.69
CA ALA A 104 1.94 9.59 9.09
C ALA A 104 1.91 8.66 7.87
N PHE A 105 2.78 7.65 7.88
CA PHE A 105 2.67 6.54 6.94
C PHE A 105 1.69 5.51 7.49
N PRO A 106 0.68 5.08 6.70
CA PRO A 106 -0.23 4.03 7.11
C PRO A 106 0.52 2.74 7.47
N ARG A 107 0.15 2.11 8.58
CA ARG A 107 0.80 0.87 9.05
C ARG A 107 0.69 -0.24 8.00
N GLU A 108 -0.42 -0.27 7.27
CA GLU A 108 -0.70 -1.22 6.19
C GLU A 108 0.30 -1.05 5.04
N GLU A 109 0.64 0.18 4.66
CA GLU A 109 1.63 0.45 3.61
C GLU A 109 3.00 -0.06 4.03
N LEU A 110 3.43 0.27 5.25
CA LEU A 110 4.70 -0.17 5.82
C LEU A 110 4.78 -1.71 5.94
N ASN A 111 3.69 -2.35 6.39
CA ASN A 111 3.60 -3.80 6.45
C ASN A 111 3.63 -4.45 5.07
N SER A 112 3.07 -3.80 4.05
CA SER A 112 3.16 -4.29 2.67
C SER A 112 4.61 -4.33 2.16
N LEU A 113 5.45 -3.38 2.57
CA LEU A 113 6.88 -3.35 2.23
C LEU A 113 7.65 -4.46 2.96
N LYS A 114 7.37 -4.69 4.26
CA LYS A 114 7.90 -5.83 5.01
C LYS A 114 7.58 -7.15 4.29
N LYS A 115 6.31 -7.32 3.89
CA LYS A 115 5.85 -8.51 3.17
C LYS A 115 6.53 -8.69 1.81
N GLN A 116 6.69 -7.61 1.03
CA GLN A 116 7.41 -7.67 -0.24
C GLN A 116 8.87 -8.10 -0.05
N ALA A 117 9.56 -7.55 0.96
CA ALA A 117 10.93 -7.95 1.28
C ALA A 117 11.02 -9.44 1.68
N GLU A 118 10.05 -9.92 2.46
CA GLU A 118 9.95 -11.33 2.79
C GLU A 118 9.74 -12.22 1.55
N GLU A 119 8.76 -11.91 0.71
CA GLU A 119 8.47 -12.69 -0.51
C GLU A 119 9.65 -12.73 -1.50
N LEU A 120 10.40 -11.63 -1.63
CA LEU A 120 11.59 -11.58 -2.48
C LEU A 120 12.75 -12.39 -1.90
N THR A 121 12.94 -12.34 -0.59
CA THR A 121 13.97 -13.12 0.11
C THR A 121 13.68 -14.62 0.03
N GLU A 122 12.42 -15.00 0.18
CA GLU A 122 11.94 -16.39 0.06
C GLU A 122 12.26 -16.99 -1.31
N LYS A 123 12.11 -16.21 -2.39
CA LYS A 123 12.47 -16.64 -3.75
C LYS A 123 13.96 -16.96 -3.88
N LEU A 124 14.81 -16.30 -3.09
CA LEU A 124 16.26 -16.43 -3.16
C LEU A 124 16.83 -17.59 -2.33
N LYS A 125 16.01 -18.33 -1.57
CA LYS A 125 16.44 -19.41 -0.64
C LYS A 125 17.45 -20.40 -1.21
N GLU A 126 17.26 -20.83 -2.45
CA GLU A 126 18.10 -21.83 -3.12
C GLU A 126 19.20 -21.21 -3.99
N THR A 127 19.47 -19.91 -3.82
CA THR A 127 20.44 -19.16 -4.63
C THR A 127 21.64 -18.73 -3.80
N ALA A 128 22.76 -18.42 -4.47
CA ALA A 128 23.94 -17.85 -3.82
C ALA A 128 23.68 -16.45 -3.19
N TYR A 129 22.56 -15.81 -3.51
CA TYR A 129 22.21 -14.46 -3.03
C TYR A 129 21.38 -14.48 -1.74
N PHE A 130 21.05 -15.65 -1.19
CA PHE A 130 20.14 -15.76 -0.04
C PHE A 130 20.63 -15.03 1.22
N GLU A 131 21.93 -15.16 1.55
CA GLU A 131 22.48 -14.52 2.75
C GLU A 131 22.53 -13.00 2.62
N GLU A 132 22.83 -12.48 1.42
CA GLU A 132 22.74 -11.04 1.13
C GLU A 132 21.28 -10.55 1.23
N ALA A 133 20.34 -11.33 0.70
CA ALA A 133 18.91 -11.04 0.76
C ALA A 133 18.38 -10.96 2.20
N LYS A 134 18.80 -11.86 3.09
CA LYS A 134 18.46 -11.80 4.51
C LYS A 134 18.93 -10.51 5.18
N LEU A 135 20.18 -10.12 4.94
CA LEU A 135 20.74 -8.89 5.51
C LEU A 135 19.99 -7.63 5.02
N LEU A 136 19.52 -7.64 3.77
CA LEU A 136 18.67 -6.57 3.23
C LEU A 136 17.28 -6.59 3.88
N LYS A 137 16.64 -7.76 4.00
CA LYS A 137 15.34 -7.93 4.68
C LYS A 137 15.39 -7.40 6.12
N GLU A 138 16.36 -7.82 6.92
CA GLU A 138 16.52 -7.38 8.31
C GLU A 138 16.73 -5.86 8.42
N ARG A 139 17.47 -5.27 7.48
CA ARG A 139 17.68 -3.83 7.42
C ARG A 139 16.40 -3.08 7.09
N ILE A 140 15.63 -3.58 6.12
CA ILE A 140 14.31 -3.05 5.77
C ILE A 140 13.38 -3.10 6.99
N GLU A 141 13.25 -4.27 7.62
CA GLU A 141 12.37 -4.48 8.77
C GLU A 141 12.70 -3.54 9.93
N ARG A 142 13.99 -3.43 10.27
CA ARG A 142 14.48 -2.53 11.33
C ARG A 142 14.17 -1.06 11.04
N ARG A 143 14.35 -0.59 9.80
CA ARG A 143 14.04 0.79 9.42
C ARG A 143 12.54 1.07 9.44
N ILE A 144 11.72 0.11 9.03
CA ILE A 144 10.26 0.24 9.12
C ILE A 144 9.83 0.29 10.59
N GLU A 145 10.42 -0.53 11.45
CA GLU A 145 10.16 -0.50 12.88
C GLU A 145 10.57 0.84 13.52
N GLU A 146 11.69 1.41 13.08
CA GLU A 146 12.12 2.75 13.48
C GLU A 146 11.09 3.83 13.09
N ILE A 147 10.55 3.78 11.87
CA ILE A 147 9.50 4.69 11.38
C ILE A 147 8.26 4.60 12.28
N LEU A 148 7.77 3.37 12.52
CA LEU A 148 6.58 3.12 13.33
C LEU A 148 6.74 3.65 14.75
N ARG A 149 7.87 3.33 15.41
CA ARG A 149 8.16 3.80 16.76
C ARG A 149 8.25 5.33 16.85
N LYS A 150 8.85 5.98 15.85
CA LYS A 150 8.92 7.46 15.80
C LYS A 150 7.54 8.09 15.64
N GLN A 151 6.68 7.50 14.79
CA GLN A 151 5.29 7.96 14.61
C GLN A 151 4.48 7.80 15.90
N GLU A 152 4.52 6.63 16.53
CA GLU A 152 3.84 6.40 17.81
C GLU A 152 4.26 7.38 18.90
N GLY A 153 5.56 7.71 18.96
CA GLY A 153 6.06 8.71 19.88
C GLY A 153 5.66 10.14 19.53
N ALA A 154 5.27 10.40 18.28
CA ALA A 154 4.75 11.70 17.83
C ALA A 154 3.23 11.80 18.02
N GLU A 155 2.48 10.69 17.96
CA GLU A 155 1.01 10.62 18.12
C GLU A 155 0.51 10.86 19.56
N ALA A 156 1.39 11.16 20.53
CA ALA A 156 0.97 11.41 21.90
C ALA A 156 0.13 12.71 22.01
N ILE A 157 -0.92 12.67 22.85
CA ILE A 157 -2.02 13.67 22.94
C ILE A 157 -1.55 15.13 23.12
N ASP A 158 -0.36 15.36 23.68
CA ASP A 158 0.18 16.70 23.96
C ASP A 158 1.29 17.14 22.98
N VAL A 159 1.47 16.43 21.88
CA VAL A 159 2.58 16.70 20.95
C VAL A 159 2.20 17.81 19.97
N LEU A 160 3.10 18.80 19.87
CA LEU A 160 2.99 19.93 18.96
C LEU A 160 2.93 19.48 17.48
N PRO A 161 2.08 20.09 16.63
CA PRO A 161 2.03 19.79 15.18
C PRO A 161 3.41 19.82 14.49
N GLN A 162 4.28 20.71 14.94
CA GLN A 162 5.65 20.85 14.43
C GLN A 162 6.48 19.58 14.65
N ARG A 163 6.21 18.82 15.71
CA ARG A 163 6.90 17.56 16.01
C ARG A 163 6.42 16.45 15.08
N HIS A 164 5.12 16.35 14.79
CA HIS A 164 4.58 15.43 13.77
C HIS A 164 5.24 15.69 12.40
N ILE A 165 5.24 16.96 11.96
CA ILE A 165 5.85 17.37 10.68
C ILE A 165 7.33 16.99 10.63
N ALA A 166 8.09 17.25 11.70
CA ALA A 166 9.51 16.96 11.77
C ALA A 166 9.78 15.44 11.69
N VAL A 167 9.04 14.64 12.46
CA VAL A 167 9.14 13.17 12.44
C VAL A 167 8.79 12.61 11.07
N TYR A 168 7.72 13.12 10.45
CA TYR A 168 7.33 12.70 9.11
C TYR A 168 8.44 12.94 8.09
N ARG A 169 9.04 14.13 8.07
CA ARG A 169 10.12 14.46 7.13
C ARG A 169 11.36 13.59 7.35
N GLU A 170 11.69 13.27 8.60
CA GLU A 170 12.76 12.32 8.91
C GLU A 170 12.42 10.89 8.42
N ASN A 171 11.16 10.48 8.59
CA ASN A 171 10.68 9.18 8.15
C ASN A 171 10.60 9.08 6.62
N VAL A 172 10.34 10.18 5.90
CA VAL A 172 10.43 10.24 4.43
C VAL A 172 11.84 9.85 3.98
N GLU A 173 12.89 10.36 4.61
CA GLU A 173 14.28 9.98 4.29
C GLU A 173 14.55 8.52 4.65
N THR A 174 14.07 8.05 5.81
CA THR A 174 14.21 6.65 6.22
C THR A 174 13.53 5.69 5.24
N LEU A 175 12.35 6.07 4.75
CA LEU A 175 11.58 5.32 3.77
C LEU A 175 12.28 5.28 2.40
N LYS A 176 13.04 6.31 2.02
CA LYS A 176 13.87 6.25 0.80
C LYS A 176 14.91 5.13 0.89
N PHE A 177 15.55 4.96 2.05
CA PHE A 177 16.49 3.84 2.25
C PHE A 177 15.80 2.48 2.20
N VAL A 178 14.61 2.35 2.80
CA VAL A 178 13.79 1.14 2.69
C VAL A 178 13.51 0.79 1.23
N LYS A 179 13.07 1.78 0.43
CA LYS A 179 12.79 1.60 -1.00
C LYS A 179 14.05 1.24 -1.80
N ALA A 180 15.19 1.82 -1.46
CA ALA A 180 16.47 1.50 -2.09
C ALA A 180 16.96 0.07 -1.77
N ASP A 181 16.84 -0.36 -0.52
CA ASP A 181 17.17 -1.71 -0.09
C ASP A 181 16.23 -2.73 -0.77
N LEU A 182 14.93 -2.42 -0.88
CA LEU A 182 13.94 -3.25 -1.58
C LEU A 182 14.27 -3.37 -3.08
N SER A 183 14.61 -2.27 -3.75
CA SER A 183 15.05 -2.29 -5.16
C SER A 183 16.33 -3.10 -5.34
N THR A 184 17.23 -3.10 -4.36
CA THR A 184 18.43 -3.94 -4.38
C THR A 184 18.05 -5.42 -4.29
N LEU A 185 17.11 -5.76 -3.41
CA LEU A 185 16.59 -7.12 -3.28
C LEU A 185 15.91 -7.61 -4.57
N GLU A 186 15.12 -6.77 -5.24
CA GLU A 186 14.54 -7.06 -6.56
C GLU A 186 15.61 -7.36 -7.61
N LYS A 187 16.71 -6.59 -7.62
CA LYS A 187 17.84 -6.83 -8.53
C LYS A 187 18.55 -8.16 -8.25
N LEU A 188 18.64 -8.58 -6.98
CA LEU A 188 19.18 -9.90 -6.63
C LEU A 188 18.29 -11.02 -7.16
N VAL A 189 16.96 -10.88 -7.05
CA VAL A 189 15.98 -11.82 -7.62
C VAL A 189 16.19 -11.97 -9.13
N ILE A 190 16.30 -10.86 -9.86
CA ILE A 190 16.58 -10.87 -11.31
C ILE A 190 17.92 -11.56 -11.62
N ARG A 191 18.98 -11.25 -10.86
CA ARG A 191 20.32 -11.83 -11.05
C ARG A 191 20.35 -13.33 -10.75
N GLY A 192 19.55 -13.79 -9.80
CA GLY A 192 19.32 -15.21 -9.50
C GLY A 192 18.60 -15.99 -10.59
N GLY A 193 18.27 -15.36 -11.73
CA GLY A 193 17.52 -15.98 -12.82
C GLY A 193 16.03 -16.13 -12.49
N ILE A 194 15.54 -15.46 -11.46
CA ILE A 194 14.14 -15.49 -11.03
C ILE A 194 13.48 -14.22 -11.55
N THR A 195 12.57 -14.34 -12.51
CA THR A 195 11.84 -13.18 -13.04
C THR A 195 10.74 -12.73 -12.06
N PRO A 196 10.75 -11.47 -11.58
CA PRO A 196 9.67 -10.93 -10.77
C PRO A 196 8.36 -10.88 -11.59
N GLY A 197 7.29 -11.50 -11.09
CA GLY A 197 5.97 -11.52 -11.74
C GLY A 197 5.56 -12.85 -12.38
N ALA A 198 6.46 -13.83 -12.48
CA ALA A 198 6.08 -15.18 -12.86
C ALA A 198 5.36 -15.88 -11.69
N LYS A 199 4.02 -15.79 -11.68
CA LYS A 199 3.21 -16.76 -10.94
C LYS A 199 3.51 -18.15 -11.51
N THR A 200 3.74 -19.13 -10.63
CA THR A 200 3.96 -20.56 -10.88
C THR A 200 5.41 -20.97 -11.19
N GLN A 201 6.14 -21.32 -10.12
CA GLN A 201 7.17 -22.32 -10.23
C GLN A 201 6.46 -23.68 -10.37
N LEU A 202 6.30 -24.14 -11.62
CA LEU A 202 5.97 -25.53 -11.89
C LEU A 202 7.08 -26.38 -11.25
N SER A 203 6.73 -27.08 -10.17
CA SER A 203 7.62 -28.04 -9.52
C SER A 203 8.10 -29.03 -10.58
N VAL A 204 9.41 -29.11 -10.79
CA VAL A 204 10.06 -30.02 -11.76
C VAL A 204 9.60 -31.48 -11.53
N LYS A 205 9.16 -31.81 -10.31
CA LYS A 205 8.57 -33.09 -9.92
C LYS A 205 7.23 -33.39 -10.60
N SER A 206 6.43 -32.38 -10.95
CA SER A 206 5.19 -32.54 -11.74
C SER A 206 5.47 -32.69 -13.24
N THR A 207 6.48 -31.99 -13.79
CA THR A 207 6.84 -32.09 -15.21
C THR A 207 7.28 -33.50 -15.59
N TRP A 208 8.10 -34.15 -14.76
CA TRP A 208 8.51 -35.55 -14.99
C TRP A 208 7.36 -36.55 -14.90
N ARG A 209 6.37 -36.31 -14.02
CA ARG A 209 5.16 -37.16 -13.93
C ARG A 209 4.26 -37.01 -15.16
N ILE A 210 4.19 -35.81 -15.75
CA ILE A 210 3.43 -35.56 -16.99
C ILE A 210 4.11 -36.25 -18.18
N ILE A 211 5.43 -36.14 -18.31
CA ILE A 211 6.19 -36.85 -19.37
C ILE A 211 5.96 -38.36 -19.26
N LEU A 212 6.04 -38.91 -18.06
CA LEU A 212 5.84 -40.35 -17.83
C LEU A 212 4.39 -40.79 -18.15
N SER A 213 3.38 -39.97 -17.88
CA SER A 213 1.99 -40.32 -18.23
C SER A 213 1.74 -40.31 -19.74
N ILE A 214 2.32 -39.36 -20.47
CA ILE A 214 2.22 -39.28 -21.93
C ILE A 214 2.90 -40.49 -22.59
N VAL A 215 4.10 -40.84 -22.14
CA VAL A 215 4.83 -42.02 -22.66
C VAL A 215 4.08 -43.32 -22.36
N LEU A 216 3.53 -43.47 -21.14
CA LEU A 216 2.72 -44.62 -20.77
C LEU A 216 1.46 -44.73 -21.64
N PHE A 217 0.76 -43.60 -21.86
CA PHE A 217 -0.44 -43.54 -22.67
C PHE A 217 -0.15 -43.91 -24.13
N LEU A 218 0.90 -43.35 -24.74
CA LEU A 218 1.31 -43.68 -26.11
C LEU A 218 1.71 -45.16 -26.25
N GLY A 219 2.37 -45.74 -25.23
CA GLY A 219 2.70 -47.16 -25.20
C GLY A 219 1.46 -48.06 -25.21
N ILE A 220 0.45 -47.73 -24.39
CA ILE A 220 -0.83 -48.47 -24.36
C ILE A 220 -1.56 -48.34 -25.70
N LEU A 221 -1.55 -47.15 -26.29
CA LEU A 221 -2.20 -46.88 -27.58
C LEU A 221 -1.54 -47.68 -28.72
N SER A 222 -0.21 -47.75 -28.73
CA SER A 222 0.55 -48.59 -29.66
C SER A 222 0.22 -50.09 -29.50
N LEU A 223 0.08 -50.56 -28.26
CA LEU A 223 -0.27 -51.95 -27.98
C LEU A 223 -1.69 -52.28 -28.49
N PHE A 224 -2.62 -51.34 -28.32
CA PHE A 224 -4.00 -51.50 -28.78
C PHE A 224 -4.07 -51.63 -30.31
N PHE A 225 -3.36 -50.77 -31.04
CA PHE A 225 -3.25 -50.87 -32.50
C PHE A 225 -2.62 -52.19 -32.95
N PHE A 226 -1.57 -52.66 -32.26
CA PHE A 226 -0.93 -53.94 -32.57
C PHE A 226 -1.88 -55.12 -32.41
N ILE A 227 -2.70 -55.15 -31.36
CA ILE A 227 -3.69 -56.22 -31.13
C ILE A 227 -4.78 -56.19 -32.21
N VAL A 228 -5.31 -55.02 -32.55
CA VAL A 228 -6.33 -54.87 -33.59
C VAL A 228 -5.80 -55.36 -34.94
N TRP A 229 -4.59 -54.94 -35.32
CA TRP A 229 -3.95 -55.38 -36.55
C TRP A 229 -3.69 -56.90 -36.56
N HIS A 230 -3.18 -57.47 -35.46
CA HIS A 230 -2.94 -58.91 -35.35
C HIS A 230 -4.25 -59.74 -35.45
N ARG A 231 -5.40 -59.20 -35.02
CA ARG A 231 -6.69 -59.87 -35.23
C ARG A 231 -7.12 -59.85 -36.69
N GLN A 232 -6.98 -58.70 -37.37
CA GLN A 232 -7.33 -58.57 -38.79
C GLN A 232 -6.48 -59.48 -39.71
N VAL A 233 -5.18 -59.61 -39.45
CA VAL A 233 -4.31 -60.51 -40.23
C VAL A 233 -4.72 -61.98 -40.08
N LYS A 234 -5.29 -62.38 -38.95
CA LYS A 234 -5.74 -63.75 -38.70
C LYS A 234 -7.04 -64.09 -39.43
N GLU A 235 -7.92 -63.11 -39.60
CA GLU A 235 -9.19 -63.26 -40.33
C GLU A 235 -8.95 -63.37 -41.85
N GLN A 236 -8.03 -62.59 -42.41
CA GLN A 236 -7.67 -62.70 -43.84
C GLN A 236 -7.09 -64.06 -44.23
N LYS A 237 -6.31 -64.71 -43.35
CA LYS A 237 -5.79 -66.06 -43.59
C LYS A 237 -6.85 -67.17 -43.58
N THR A 238 -8.02 -66.93 -42.97
CA THR A 238 -9.06 -67.96 -42.85
C THR A 238 -10.01 -67.93 -44.06
N GLU A 239 -10.17 -66.77 -44.72
CA GLU A 239 -10.91 -66.65 -45.99
C GLU A 239 -10.13 -67.15 -47.21
N GLU A 240 -8.79 -67.08 -47.18
CA GLU A 240 -7.94 -67.56 -48.28
C GLU A 240 -7.80 -69.09 -48.32
N ASP A 241 -7.95 -69.77 -47.17
CA ASP A 241 -7.95 -71.26 -47.07
C ASP A 241 -9.34 -71.89 -47.30
N SER A 242 -10.38 -71.09 -47.57
CA SER A 242 -11.76 -71.57 -47.84
C SER A 242 -12.29 -71.22 -49.24
N ARG A 243 -11.40 -70.77 -50.15
CA ARG A 243 -11.63 -70.68 -51.60
C ARG A 243 -10.82 -71.73 -52.36
#